data_AF-A0AAU2JL50-F1
#
_entry.id   AF-A0AAU2JL50-F1
#
_cell.length_a   1.000
_cell.length_b   1.000
_cell.length_c   1.000
_cell.angle_alpha   90.00
_cell.angle_beta   90.00
_cell.angle_gamma   90.00
#
_symmetry.space_group_name_H-M   'P 1'
#
loop_
_entity.id
_entity.type
_entity.pdbx_description
1 polymer ?
#
loop_
_entity_poly.entity_id
_entity_poly.type
_entity_poly.pdbx_seq_one_letter_code
_entity_poly.pdbx_strand_id
1 'polypeptide(L)'
;MTTARRTAPHCPPSHQSLPAWLHEGARVLDPAKDREGVVQFIGPWEDPQTRRIVPCAVFLRPEGGGIEWTVLPGAVREAQER
;
A
#
# COMPACT_ATOMS: atom_id res chain seq x y z
N MET A 1 -22.39 -20.32 20.21
CA MET A 1 -21.08 -20.58 19.58
C MET A 1 -20.82 -19.45 18.60
N THR A 2 -20.12 -18.40 19.03
CA THR A 2 -19.87 -17.22 18.19
C THR A 2 -18.55 -17.43 17.46
N THR A 3 -18.63 -17.83 16.20
CA THR A 3 -17.45 -17.90 15.31
C THR A 3 -16.87 -16.49 15.18
N ALA A 4 -15.72 -16.27 15.83
CA ALA A 4 -14.88 -15.12 15.56
C ALA A 4 -14.61 -15.08 14.06
N ARG A 5 -15.17 -14.09 13.37
CA ARG A 5 -14.73 -13.70 12.04
C ARG A 5 -13.23 -13.45 12.18
N ARG A 6 -12.43 -14.34 11.59
CA ARG A 6 -11.00 -14.14 11.41
C ARG A 6 -10.87 -12.91 10.52
N THR A 7 -10.74 -11.76 11.14
CA THR A 7 -10.38 -10.51 10.48
C THR A 7 -9.09 -10.80 9.70
N ALA A 8 -9.13 -10.55 8.40
CA ALA A 8 -7.97 -10.57 7.53
C ALA A 8 -6.89 -9.61 8.11
N PRO A 9 -5.66 -9.61 7.60
CA PRO A 9 -4.63 -8.68 8.06
C PRO A 9 -4.95 -7.27 7.53
N HIS A 10 -6.03 -6.67 8.02
CA HIS A 10 -6.36 -5.28 7.78
C HIS A 10 -5.47 -4.45 8.70
N CYS A 11 -4.97 -3.33 8.17
CA CYS A 11 -4.42 -2.25 8.98
C CYS A 11 -5.21 -2.07 10.28
N PRO A 12 -4.56 -2.09 11.45
CA PRO A 12 -5.25 -1.82 12.69
C PRO A 12 -5.85 -0.41 12.64
N PRO A 13 -7.10 -0.21 13.08
CA PRO A 13 -7.80 1.07 12.98
C PRO A 13 -7.17 2.21 13.80
N SER A 14 -6.05 1.95 14.49
CA SER A 14 -5.55 2.79 15.58
C SER A 14 -4.27 3.59 15.28
N HIS A 15 -3.72 3.56 14.06
CA HIS A 15 -2.66 4.50 13.68
C HIS A 15 -2.63 4.74 12.16
N GLN A 16 -2.91 5.99 11.78
CA GLN A 16 -2.80 6.60 10.44
C GLN A 16 -3.95 6.27 9.46
N SER A 17 -4.89 7.22 9.38
CA SER A 17 -5.79 7.40 8.25
C SER A 17 -4.98 7.41 6.95
N LEU A 18 -5.03 6.32 6.20
CA LEU A 18 -4.68 6.39 4.79
C LEU A 18 -5.56 7.47 4.16
N PRO A 19 -5.02 8.32 3.28
CA PRO A 19 -5.83 9.26 2.53
C PRO A 19 -6.94 8.52 1.79
N ALA A 20 -8.13 9.12 1.68
CA ALA A 20 -9.27 8.45 1.04
C ALA A 20 -9.02 8.04 -0.42
N TRP A 21 -8.11 8.74 -1.11
CA TRP A 21 -7.68 8.41 -2.48
C TRP A 21 -6.74 7.19 -2.56
N LEU A 22 -6.11 6.79 -1.45
CA LEU A 22 -5.14 5.71 -1.41
C LEU A 22 -5.84 4.39 -1.05
N HIS A 23 -6.35 3.73 -2.08
CA HIS A 23 -7.03 2.43 -1.98
C HIS A 23 -6.54 1.46 -3.07
N GLU A 24 -6.89 0.19 -2.96
CA GLU A 24 -6.63 -0.80 -4.02
C GLU A 24 -7.23 -0.35 -5.35
N GLY A 25 -6.47 -0.51 -6.44
CA GLY A 25 -6.80 -0.02 -7.78
C GLY A 25 -6.46 1.46 -8.02
N ALA A 26 -6.10 2.24 -7.00
CA ALA A 26 -5.69 3.63 -7.19
C ALA A 26 -4.38 3.71 -7.98
N ARG A 27 -4.29 4.68 -8.90
CA ARG A 27 -3.04 5.03 -9.58
C ARG A 27 -2.25 5.99 -8.69
N VAL A 28 -0.97 5.69 -8.51
CA VAL A 28 -0.09 6.47 -7.66
C VAL A 28 1.23 6.75 -8.36
N LEU A 29 1.82 7.88 -8.01
CA LEU A 29 3.17 8.26 -8.40
C LEU A 29 4.13 8.02 -7.22
N ASP A 30 5.20 7.25 -7.45
CA ASP A 30 6.33 7.12 -6.55
C ASP A 30 7.44 8.12 -6.94
N PRO A 31 7.57 9.26 -6.23
CA PRO A 31 8.57 10.28 -6.54
C PRO A 31 10.01 9.81 -6.28
N ALA A 32 10.22 8.77 -5.46
CA ALA A 32 11.57 8.26 -5.21
C ALA A 32 12.12 7.48 -6.41
N LYS A 33 11.24 6.95 -7.24
CA LYS A 33 11.58 6.15 -8.42
C LYS A 33 11.12 6.76 -9.75
N ASP A 34 10.52 7.95 -9.69
CA ASP A 34 9.92 8.69 -10.81
C ASP A 34 9.06 7.78 -11.71
N ARG A 35 8.20 6.97 -11.08
CA ARG A 35 7.36 6.00 -11.80
C ARG A 35 5.96 5.91 -11.22
N GLU A 36 5.01 5.63 -12.10
CA GLU A 36 3.61 5.39 -11.74
C GLU A 36 3.33 3.89 -11.59
N GLY A 37 2.35 3.58 -10.75
CA GLY A 37 1.88 2.23 -10.53
C GLY A 37 0.47 2.20 -9.97
N VAL A 38 -0.12 1.01 -9.99
CA VAL A 38 -1.45 0.73 -9.43
C VAL A 38 -1.28 0.03 -8.10
N VAL A 39 -2.05 0.45 -7.10
CA VAL A 39 -2.12 -0.21 -5.80
C VAL A 39 -2.77 -1.58 -5.96
N GLN A 40 -2.02 -2.64 -5.73
CA GLN A 40 -2.53 -4.02 -5.77
C GLN A 40 -3.11 -4.44 -4.42
N PHE A 41 -2.47 -4.02 -3.33
CA PHE A 41 -2.82 -4.42 -1.98
C PHE A 41 -2.27 -3.41 -0.97
N ILE A 42 -2.96 -3.25 0.16
CA ILE A 42 -2.48 -2.48 1.31
C ILE A 42 -2.56 -3.35 2.56
N GLY A 43 -1.44 -3.55 3.24
CA GLY A 43 -1.42 -4.37 4.44
C GLY A 43 -0.04 -4.52 5.08
N PRO A 44 0.07 -5.41 6.08
CA PRO A 44 1.29 -5.55 6.85
C PRO A 44 2.42 -6.11 6.00
N TRP A 45 3.58 -5.48 6.10
CA TRP A 45 4.81 -5.92 5.47
C TRP A 45 5.98 -5.75 6.45
N GLU A 46 6.85 -6.76 6.50
CA GLU A 46 8.09 -6.66 7.25
C GLU A 46 9.18 -6.13 6.32
N ASP A 47 9.75 -4.98 6.68
CA ASP A 47 10.86 -4.41 5.96
C ASP A 47 12.12 -5.30 6.16
N PRO A 48 12.69 -5.90 5.09
CA PRO A 48 13.77 -6.86 5.24
C PRO A 48 15.09 -6.20 5.68
N GLN A 49 15.25 -4.89 5.50
CA GLN A 49 16.47 -4.17 5.87
C GLN A 49 16.46 -3.80 7.36
N THR A 50 15.30 -3.35 7.87
CA THR A 50 15.13 -2.83 9.22
C THR A 50 14.43 -3.79 10.17
N ARG A 51 13.86 -4.89 9.65
CA ARG A 51 13.02 -5.88 10.35
C ARG A 51 11.84 -5.24 11.09
N ARG A 52 11.35 -4.11 10.59
CA ARG A 52 10.19 -3.41 11.16
C ARG A 52 8.93 -3.83 10.43
N ILE A 53 7.88 -4.10 11.20
CA ILE A 53 6.56 -4.37 10.65
C ILE A 53 5.88 -3.04 10.34
N VAL A 54 5.66 -2.79 9.05
CA VAL A 54 4.84 -1.69 8.54
C VAL A 54 3.42 -2.23 8.37
N PRO A 55 2.45 -1.84 9.20
CA PRO A 55 1.11 -2.44 9.17
C PRO A 55 0.29 -2.09 7.92
N CYS A 56 0.66 -1.00 7.22
CA CYS A 56 -0.08 -0.45 6.08
C CYS A 56 0.85 -0.14 4.90
N ALA A 57 1.71 -1.10 4.55
CA ALA A 57 2.55 -0.98 3.37
C ALA A 57 1.69 -1.08 2.10
N VAL A 58 2.08 -0.31 1.08
CA VAL A 58 1.38 -0.23 -0.20
C VAL A 58 2.17 -1.05 -1.22
N PHE A 59 1.52 -2.07 -1.80
CA PHE A 59 2.10 -2.92 -2.82
C PHE A 59 1.67 -2.41 -4.19
N LEU A 60 2.66 -2.08 -5.03
CA LEU A 60 2.46 -1.43 -6.31
C LEU A 60 2.87 -2.31 -7.47
N ARG A 61 2.09 -2.22 -8.54
CA ARG A 61 2.39 -2.81 -9.84
C ARG A 61 2.59 -1.72 -10.89
N PRO A 62 3.65 -1.77 -11.71
CA PRO A 62 3.84 -0.78 -12.77
C PRO A 62 2.75 -0.89 -13.85
N GLU A 63 2.39 0.26 -14.44
CA GLU A 63 1.49 0.31 -15.58
C GLU A 63 2.17 -0.36 -16.79
N GLY A 64 1.53 -1.40 -17.36
CA GLY A 64 2.11 -2.21 -18.43
C GLY A 64 2.86 -3.48 -17.97
N GLY A 65 2.92 -3.74 -16.66
CA GLY A 65 3.60 -4.91 -16.10
C GLY A 65 5.10 -4.69 -15.86
N GLY A 66 5.73 -5.61 -15.12
CA GLY A 66 7.12 -5.46 -14.68
C GLY A 66 7.34 -5.90 -13.24
N ILE A 67 8.39 -5.37 -12.62
CA ILE A 67 8.76 -5.69 -11.24
C ILE A 67 7.89 -4.87 -10.28
N GLU A 68 7.12 -5.57 -9.46
CA GLU A 68 6.32 -5.00 -8.37
C GLU A 68 7.24 -4.44 -7.27
N TRP A 69 6.77 -3.44 -6.54
CA TRP A 69 7.51 -2.87 -5.42
C TRP A 69 6.60 -2.44 -4.29
N THR A 70 7.15 -2.38 -3.08
CA THR A 70 6.42 -1.99 -1.87
C THR A 70 6.93 -0.65 -1.37
N VAL A 71 6.01 0.21 -0.93
CA VAL A 71 6.31 1.55 -0.40
C VAL A 71 5.50 1.83 0.86
N LEU A 72 5.93 2.86 1.60
CA LEU A 72 5.14 3.42 2.69
C LEU A 72 3.98 4.26 2.12
N PRO A 73 2.83 4.33 2.82
CA PRO A 73 1.66 5.04 2.30
C PRO A 73 1.89 6.56 2.17
N GLY A 74 2.77 7.14 2.99
CA GLY A 74 3.17 8.55 2.87
C GLY A 74 4.28 8.81 1.84
N ALA A 75 4.80 7.76 1.18
CA ALA A 75 5.87 7.91 0.19
C ALA A 75 5.34 8.11 -1.24
N VAL A 76 4.03 7.96 -1.46
CA VAL A 76 3.38 8.09 -2.77
C VAL A 76 2.44 9.29 -2.84
N ARG A 77 2.12 9.69 -4.06
CA ARG A 77 1.13 10.73 -4.36
C ARG A 77 0.06 10.19 -5.29
N GLU A 78 -1.12 10.78 -5.24
CA GLU A 78 -2.17 10.52 -6.24
C GLU A 78 -1.65 10.86 -7.64
N ALA A 79 -1.75 9.91 -8.57
CA ALA A 79 -1.49 10.18 -9.97
C ALA A 79 -2.66 10.99 -10.53
N GLN A 80 -2.43 12.21 -10.98
CA GLN A 80 -3.50 13.03 -11.56
C GLN A 80 -3.96 12.40 -12.88
N GLU A 81 -5.27 12.24 -13.04
CA GLU A 81 -5.85 11.89 -14.34
C GLU A 81 -5.52 13.02 -15.34
N ARG A 82 -4.86 12.65 -16.44
CA ARG A 82 -4.44 13.56 -17.53
C ARG A 82 -5.62 13.95 -18.41
#